data_AF-A0A1B6J5F9-F1
#
_entry.id   AF-A0A1B6J5F9-F1
#
_cell.length_a   1.000
_cell.length_b   1.000
_cell.length_c   1.000
_cell.angle_alpha   90.00
_cell.angle_beta   90.00
_cell.angle_gamma   90.00
#
_symmetry.space_group_name_H-M   'P 1'
#
loop_
_entity.id
_entity.type
_entity.pdbx_description
1 polymer ?
#
loop_
_entity_poly.entity_id
_entity_poly.type
_entity_poly.pdbx_seq_one_letter_code
_entity_poly.pdbx_strand_id
1 'polypeptide(L)'
;IRQAVTLAKQAVVKCASSTNPPRQQVMIAGSVGPYGACLHDGSEYRGEYVEDVTAQQLRDWHRPRITALVAAGVDLLAVETIPAVQEAVAVLNLLREEFSDVKAWVSFTCKDNVNTSHGEPFHEAVLQCCQTNRSQLVAVGVNCV
;
A
#
# COMPACT_ATOMS: atom_id res chain seq x y z
N ILE A 1 -8.47 4.15 12.01
CA ILE A 1 -8.41 4.47 10.56
C ILE A 1 -9.09 5.80 10.23
N ARG A 2 -10.42 5.93 10.27
CA ARG A 2 -11.12 7.18 9.89
C ARG A 2 -10.59 8.44 10.60
N GLN A 3 -10.36 8.35 11.91
CA GLN A 3 -9.78 9.45 12.69
C GLN A 3 -8.39 9.88 12.19
N ALA A 4 -7.54 8.94 11.76
CA ALA A 4 -6.23 9.28 11.22
C ALA A 4 -6.34 10.10 9.93
N VAL A 5 -7.27 9.74 9.05
CA VAL A 5 -7.56 10.52 7.82
C VAL A 5 -8.11 11.90 8.16
N THR A 6 -9.01 12.00 9.15
CA THR A 6 -9.52 13.31 9.62
C THR A 6 -8.40 14.20 10.13
N LEU A 7 -7.48 13.66 10.94
CA LEU A 7 -6.32 14.39 11.46
C LEU A 7 -5.39 14.84 10.33
N ALA A 8 -5.14 13.99 9.34
CA ALA A 8 -4.36 14.37 8.15
C ALA A 8 -5.02 15.53 7.38
N LYS A 9 -6.34 15.48 7.16
CA LYS A 9 -7.10 16.56 6.52
C LYS A 9 -7.01 17.87 7.30
N GLN A 10 -7.14 17.82 8.61
CA GLN A 10 -6.97 19.00 9.48
C GLN A 10 -5.56 19.60 9.37
N ALA A 11 -4.54 18.74 9.32
CA ALA A 11 -3.15 19.18 9.15
C ALA A 11 -2.93 19.87 7.79
N VAL A 12 -3.51 19.34 6.70
CA VAL A 12 -3.47 19.96 5.36
C VAL A 12 -4.10 21.36 5.39
N VAL A 13 -5.30 21.50 5.97
CA VAL A 13 -5.99 22.80 6.10
C VAL A 13 -5.14 23.80 6.90
N LYS A 14 -4.55 23.37 8.02
CA LYS A 14 -3.70 24.23 8.85
C LYS A 14 -2.40 24.65 8.14
N CYS A 15 -1.82 23.78 7.32
CA CYS A 15 -0.63 24.12 6.53
C CYS A 15 -0.95 25.10 5.39
N ALA A 16 -2.11 24.93 4.74
CA ALA A 16 -2.55 25.83 3.67
C ALA A 16 -2.79 27.25 4.18
N SER A 17 -3.35 27.42 5.38
CA SER A 17 -3.60 28.74 5.97
C SER A 17 -2.35 29.45 6.51
N SER A 18 -1.23 28.74 6.66
CA SER A 18 0.03 29.26 7.22
C SER A 18 1.13 29.52 6.19
N THR A 19 0.87 29.30 4.90
CA THR A 19 1.84 29.51 3.80
C THR A 19 1.36 30.58 2.82
N ASN A 20 2.24 31.53 2.47
CA ASN A 20 2.01 32.53 1.43
C ASN A 20 3.25 32.63 0.51
N PRO A 21 3.20 32.23 -0.77
CA PRO A 21 2.01 31.77 -1.50
C PRO A 21 1.50 30.40 -1.02
N PRO A 22 0.25 30.01 -1.36
CA PRO A 22 -0.30 28.70 -1.02
C PRO A 22 0.61 27.60 -1.57
N ARG A 23 0.94 26.60 -0.74
CA ARG A 23 1.63 25.39 -1.21
C ARG A 23 0.82 24.68 -2.32
N GLN A 24 1.51 23.98 -3.21
CA GLN A 24 0.90 23.03 -4.14
C GLN A 24 -0.08 22.10 -3.41
N GLN A 25 -1.09 21.60 -4.15
CA GLN A 25 -2.12 20.71 -3.63
C GLN A 25 -1.49 19.51 -2.88
N VAL A 26 -1.68 19.46 -1.56
CA VAL A 26 -1.18 18.38 -0.72
C VAL A 26 -2.15 17.21 -0.79
N MET A 27 -1.63 16.03 -1.17
CA MET A 27 -2.40 14.79 -1.22
C MET A 27 -2.28 14.01 0.09
N ILE A 28 -3.29 13.21 0.39
CA ILE A 28 -3.37 12.31 1.54
C ILE A 28 -3.40 10.87 1.03
N ALA A 29 -2.31 10.14 1.28
CA ALA A 29 -2.24 8.71 1.00
C ALA A 29 -2.68 7.89 2.22
N GLY A 30 -3.59 6.94 2.00
CA GLY A 30 -4.01 5.99 3.02
C GLY A 30 -3.03 4.83 3.14
N SER A 31 -2.34 4.72 4.28
CA SER A 31 -1.38 3.63 4.57
C SER A 31 -2.05 2.25 4.63
N VAL A 32 -1.53 1.32 3.83
CA VAL A 32 -1.91 -0.10 3.76
C VAL A 32 -0.65 -0.95 3.89
N GLY A 33 -0.22 -1.20 5.13
CA GLY A 33 0.93 -2.05 5.45
C GLY A 33 0.67 -3.55 5.29
N PRO A 34 1.72 -4.39 5.31
CA PRO A 34 1.63 -5.82 5.02
C PRO A 34 0.92 -6.61 6.13
N TYR A 35 0.45 -7.80 5.78
CA TYR A 35 -0.08 -8.80 6.69
C TYR A 35 0.97 -9.19 7.74
N GLY A 36 2.24 -9.32 7.35
CA GLY A 36 3.34 -9.65 8.26
C GLY A 36 3.42 -8.73 9.49
N ALA A 37 3.04 -7.45 9.36
CA ALA A 37 3.07 -6.50 10.47
C ALA A 37 2.10 -6.84 11.60
N CYS A 38 1.04 -7.62 11.34
CA CYS A 38 0.11 -8.05 12.40
C CYS A 38 0.56 -9.32 13.14
N LEU A 39 1.57 -10.02 12.64
CA LEU A 39 2.09 -11.24 13.25
C LEU A 39 3.04 -10.94 14.43
N HIS A 40 3.51 -9.69 14.55
CA HIS A 40 4.39 -9.22 15.63
C HIS A 40 5.69 -10.06 15.79
N ASP A 41 6.11 -10.74 14.73
CA ASP A 41 7.25 -11.66 14.68
C ASP A 41 8.37 -11.18 13.72
N GLY A 42 8.24 -9.94 13.20
CA GLY A 42 9.15 -9.36 12.23
C GLY A 42 8.98 -9.90 10.81
N SER A 43 7.91 -10.66 10.53
CA SER A 43 7.64 -11.23 9.22
C SER A 43 7.38 -10.16 8.14
N GLU A 44 7.13 -8.90 8.50
CA GLU A 44 7.12 -7.78 7.56
C GLU A 44 8.47 -7.55 6.83
N TYR A 45 9.56 -8.14 7.32
CA TYR A 45 10.88 -8.10 6.67
C TYR A 45 11.34 -9.44 6.09
N ARG A 46 10.57 -10.53 6.29
CA ARG A 46 10.87 -11.88 5.76
C ARG A 46 9.89 -12.35 4.71
N GLY A 47 8.60 -12.05 4.85
CA GLY A 47 7.55 -12.42 3.89
C GLY A 47 7.11 -13.89 3.88
N GLU A 48 7.70 -14.76 4.71
CA GLU A 48 7.45 -16.22 4.73
C GLU A 48 5.97 -16.60 4.98
N TYR A 49 5.18 -15.72 5.60
CA TYR A 49 3.75 -15.95 5.83
C TYR A 49 2.93 -16.21 4.56
N VAL A 50 3.43 -15.82 3.38
CA VAL A 50 2.72 -16.08 2.12
C VAL A 50 2.70 -17.57 1.75
N GLU A 51 3.54 -18.40 2.36
CA GLU A 51 3.52 -19.86 2.20
C GLU A 51 2.30 -20.50 2.88
N ASP A 52 1.83 -19.91 3.98
CA ASP A 52 0.72 -20.44 4.81
C ASP A 52 -0.60 -19.68 4.61
N VAL A 53 -0.57 -18.53 3.94
CA VAL A 53 -1.73 -17.65 3.77
C VAL A 53 -2.11 -17.51 2.30
N THR A 54 -3.35 -17.90 1.99
CA THR A 54 -3.91 -17.80 0.63
C THR A 54 -4.14 -16.36 0.20
N ALA A 55 -4.14 -16.11 -1.11
CA ALA A 55 -4.50 -14.81 -1.67
C ALA A 55 -5.88 -14.31 -1.20
N GLN A 56 -6.86 -15.19 -1.03
CA GLN A 56 -8.19 -14.82 -0.53
C GLN A 56 -8.13 -14.33 0.92
N GLN A 57 -7.37 -15.00 1.79
CA GLN A 57 -7.19 -14.55 3.17
C GLN A 57 -6.50 -13.18 3.24
N LEU A 58 -5.49 -12.93 2.39
CA LEU A 58 -4.85 -11.62 2.29
C LEU A 58 -5.86 -10.54 1.86
N ARG A 59 -6.68 -10.83 0.83
CA ARG A 59 -7.76 -9.91 0.40
C ARG A 59 -8.72 -9.61 1.54
N ASP A 60 -9.20 -10.65 2.22
CA ASP A 60 -10.17 -10.53 3.30
C ASP A 60 -9.63 -9.73 4.48
N TRP A 61 -8.34 -9.88 4.77
CA TRP A 61 -7.66 -9.12 5.82
C TRP A 61 -7.47 -7.63 5.44
N HIS A 62 -7.13 -7.33 4.18
CA HIS A 62 -6.92 -5.95 3.73
C HIS A 62 -8.22 -5.17 3.53
N ARG A 63 -9.31 -5.84 3.11
CA ARG A 63 -10.57 -5.21 2.73
C ARG A 63 -11.12 -4.23 3.77
N PRO A 64 -11.25 -4.57 5.07
CA PRO A 64 -11.83 -3.64 6.05
C PRO A 64 -11.05 -2.32 6.17
N ARG A 65 -9.72 -2.39 6.09
CA ARG A 65 -8.86 -1.19 6.16
C ARG A 65 -8.99 -0.34 4.92
N ILE A 66 -8.93 -0.95 3.74
CA ILE A 66 -9.09 -0.24 2.46
C ILE A 66 -10.47 0.43 2.40
N THR A 67 -11.54 -0.30 2.73
CA THR A 67 -12.90 0.26 2.81
C THR A 67 -12.96 1.48 3.74
N ALA A 68 -12.33 1.40 4.92
CA ALA A 68 -12.33 2.49 5.88
C ALA A 68 -11.53 3.73 5.42
N LEU A 69 -10.41 3.53 4.70
CA LEU A 69 -9.60 4.61 4.13
C LEU A 69 -10.33 5.29 2.97
N VAL A 70 -10.85 4.50 2.03
CA VAL A 70 -11.60 5.01 0.87
C VAL A 70 -12.85 5.76 1.31
N ALA A 71 -13.62 5.20 2.25
CA ALA A 71 -14.81 5.88 2.80
C ALA A 71 -14.46 7.16 3.57
N ALA A 72 -13.24 7.27 4.13
CA ALA A 72 -12.76 8.50 4.76
C ALA A 72 -12.26 9.54 3.75
N GLY A 73 -12.17 9.19 2.46
CA GLY A 73 -11.81 10.06 1.35
C GLY A 73 -10.33 10.41 1.31
N VAL A 74 -9.46 9.40 1.33
CA VAL A 74 -8.05 9.55 0.94
C VAL A 74 -7.93 9.77 -0.57
N ASP A 75 -6.90 10.46 -1.03
CA ASP A 75 -6.71 10.74 -2.47
C ASP A 75 -6.16 9.52 -3.22
N LEU A 76 -5.40 8.69 -2.53
CA LEU A 76 -4.83 7.43 -3.03
C LEU A 76 -4.45 6.50 -1.87
N LEU A 77 -4.09 5.27 -2.19
CA LEU A 77 -3.58 4.28 -1.22
C LEU A 77 -2.07 4.11 -1.35
N ALA A 78 -1.41 3.98 -0.21
CA ALA A 78 -0.02 3.60 -0.07
C ALA A 78 0.04 2.12 0.33
N VAL A 79 0.11 1.21 -0.63
CA VAL A 79 0.32 -0.22 -0.35
C VAL A 79 1.82 -0.41 -0.10
N GLU A 80 2.22 -0.37 1.16
CA GLU A 80 3.61 -0.06 1.51
C GLU A 80 4.23 -1.10 2.43
N THR A 81 5.57 -1.19 2.40
CA THR A 81 6.36 -2.13 3.20
C THR A 81 5.98 -3.59 2.89
N ILE A 82 5.67 -3.91 1.64
CA ILE A 82 5.26 -5.26 1.25
C ILE A 82 6.50 -6.14 1.05
N PRO A 83 6.65 -7.27 1.78
CA PRO A 83 7.85 -8.11 1.64
C PRO A 83 7.77 -9.14 0.51
N ALA A 84 6.56 -9.47 0.03
CA ALA A 84 6.31 -10.57 -0.90
C ALA A 84 5.34 -10.16 -2.02
N VAL A 85 5.61 -10.61 -3.25
CA VAL A 85 4.84 -10.20 -4.43
C VAL A 85 3.41 -10.72 -4.39
N GLN A 86 3.20 -11.91 -3.83
CA GLN A 86 1.88 -12.52 -3.65
C GLN A 86 0.90 -11.59 -2.94
N GLU A 87 1.35 -10.88 -1.91
CA GLU A 87 0.50 -9.96 -1.18
C GLU A 87 0.18 -8.70 -1.98
N ALA A 88 1.17 -8.10 -2.65
CA ALA A 88 0.94 -6.97 -3.53
C ALA A 88 -0.10 -7.30 -4.61
N VAL A 89 0.02 -8.47 -5.24
CA VAL A 89 -0.93 -8.96 -6.26
C VAL A 89 -2.33 -9.18 -5.65
N ALA A 90 -2.43 -9.75 -4.45
CA ALA A 90 -3.70 -9.92 -3.76
C ALA A 90 -4.41 -8.58 -3.51
N VAL A 91 -3.67 -7.56 -3.03
CA VAL A 91 -4.21 -6.21 -2.81
C VAL A 91 -4.60 -5.55 -4.14
N LEU A 92 -3.77 -5.64 -5.17
CA LEU A 92 -4.07 -5.03 -6.47
C LEU A 92 -5.30 -5.65 -7.15
N ASN A 93 -5.51 -6.97 -7.03
CA ASN A 93 -6.73 -7.62 -7.48
C ASN A 93 -7.95 -7.15 -6.69
N LEU A 94 -7.84 -7.03 -5.36
CA LEU A 94 -8.90 -6.47 -4.51
C LEU A 94 -9.28 -5.05 -4.95
N LEU A 95 -8.30 -4.19 -5.22
CA LEU A 95 -8.56 -2.83 -5.72
C LEU A 95 -9.27 -2.83 -7.07
N ARG A 96 -8.85 -3.71 -7.98
CA ARG A 96 -9.45 -3.86 -9.31
C ARG A 96 -10.92 -4.28 -9.25
N GLU A 97 -11.24 -5.19 -8.34
CA GLU A 97 -12.55 -5.84 -8.27
C GLU A 97 -13.56 -5.05 -7.42
N GLU A 98 -13.10 -4.38 -6.37
CA GLU A 98 -13.99 -3.79 -5.35
C GLU A 98 -13.83 -2.26 -5.20
N PHE A 99 -12.78 -1.64 -5.76
CA PHE A 99 -12.45 -0.22 -5.53
C PHE A 99 -11.95 0.49 -6.81
N SER A 100 -12.67 0.37 -7.93
CA SER A 100 -12.21 0.77 -9.29
C SER A 100 -11.69 2.21 -9.44
N ASP A 101 -12.19 3.15 -8.64
CA ASP A 101 -11.86 4.58 -8.75
C ASP A 101 -10.63 5.00 -7.94
N VAL A 102 -10.06 4.08 -7.17
CA VAL A 102 -8.96 4.36 -6.25
C VAL A 102 -7.63 4.17 -6.95
N LYS A 103 -6.70 5.13 -6.79
CA LYS A 103 -5.31 4.97 -7.22
C LYS A 103 -4.45 4.46 -6.08
N ALA A 104 -3.38 3.75 -6.40
CA ALA A 104 -2.42 3.27 -5.41
C ALA A 104 -0.99 3.24 -5.95
N TRP A 105 -0.01 3.38 -5.07
CA TRP A 105 1.33 2.87 -5.32
C TRP A 105 1.56 1.57 -4.54
N VAL A 106 2.54 0.79 -4.99
CA VAL A 106 3.08 -0.34 -4.23
C VAL A 106 4.53 -0.05 -3.87
N SER A 107 4.93 -0.23 -2.61
CA SER A 107 6.34 -0.19 -2.22
C SER A 107 6.73 -1.45 -1.45
N PHE A 108 7.87 -2.01 -1.84
CA PHE A 108 8.39 -3.25 -1.29
C PHE A 108 9.47 -3.00 -0.23
N THR A 109 9.62 -3.94 0.71
CA THR A 109 10.87 -4.14 1.44
C THR A 109 11.77 -5.11 0.66
N CYS A 110 13.08 -4.89 0.71
CA CYS A 110 14.05 -5.64 -0.09
C CYS A 110 15.20 -6.12 0.81
N LYS A 111 15.63 -7.37 0.66
CA LYS A 111 16.77 -7.92 1.41
C LYS A 111 18.12 -7.56 0.79
N ASP A 112 18.11 -7.18 -0.49
CA ASP A 112 19.28 -6.74 -1.24
C ASP A 112 18.83 -5.80 -2.39
N ASN A 113 19.76 -5.43 -3.28
CA ASN A 113 19.51 -4.48 -4.36
C ASN A 113 18.65 -5.02 -5.52
N VAL A 114 18.37 -6.33 -5.56
CA VAL A 114 17.71 -6.98 -6.69
C VAL A 114 16.52 -7.86 -6.31
N ASN A 115 16.32 -8.15 -5.02
CA ASN A 115 15.28 -9.03 -4.51
C ASN A 115 14.40 -8.35 -3.44
N THR A 116 13.11 -8.70 -3.43
CA THR A 116 12.22 -8.42 -2.30
C THR A 116 12.71 -9.12 -1.03
N SER A 117 12.14 -8.75 0.13
CA SER A 117 12.42 -9.40 1.41
C SER A 117 12.16 -10.91 1.38
N HIS A 118 11.08 -11.35 0.75
CA HIS A 118 10.76 -12.77 0.58
C HIS A 118 11.72 -13.46 -0.40
N GLY A 119 12.11 -12.78 -1.48
CA GLY A 119 13.18 -13.22 -2.37
C GLY A 119 12.83 -13.29 -3.84
N GLU A 120 11.67 -12.78 -4.24
CA GLU A 120 11.37 -12.61 -5.66
C GLU A 120 12.28 -11.53 -6.28
N PRO A 121 12.72 -11.69 -7.54
CA PRO A 121 13.44 -10.63 -8.25
C PRO A 121 12.57 -9.37 -8.36
N PHE A 122 13.08 -8.23 -7.93
CA PHE A 122 12.33 -6.97 -7.86
C PHE A 122 11.77 -6.54 -9.22
N HIS A 123 12.49 -6.78 -10.31
CA HIS A 123 12.00 -6.46 -11.65
C HIS A 123 10.77 -7.31 -12.04
N GLU A 124 10.70 -8.57 -11.60
CA GLU A 124 9.53 -9.43 -11.81
C GLU A 124 8.36 -8.96 -10.94
N ALA A 125 8.63 -8.55 -9.70
CA ALA A 125 7.63 -7.94 -8.82
C ALA A 125 6.96 -6.72 -9.48
N VAL A 126 7.76 -5.83 -10.06
CA VAL A 126 7.27 -4.65 -10.80
C VAL A 126 6.41 -5.06 -12.00
N LEU A 127 6.87 -6.02 -12.79
CA LEU A 127 6.13 -6.52 -13.96
C LEU A 127 4.78 -7.13 -13.56
N GLN A 128 4.75 -7.98 -12.53
CA GLN A 128 3.51 -8.59 -12.03
C GLN A 128 2.53 -7.55 -11.50
N CYS A 129 3.00 -6.55 -10.73
CA CYS A 129 2.16 -5.45 -10.28
C CYS A 129 1.53 -4.70 -11.45
N CYS A 130 2.34 -4.36 -12.47
CA CYS A 130 1.87 -3.67 -13.66
C CYS A 130 0.84 -4.49 -14.45
N GLN A 131 1.05 -5.80 -14.59
CA GLN A 131 0.14 -6.69 -15.29
C GLN A 131 -1.18 -6.89 -14.52
N THR A 132 -1.13 -6.88 -13.18
CA THR A 132 -2.29 -7.12 -12.33
C THR A 132 -3.28 -5.96 -12.37
N ASN A 133 -2.81 -4.72 -12.23
CA ASN A 133 -3.70 -3.56 -12.16
C ASN A 133 -3.07 -2.25 -12.66
N ARG A 134 -2.75 -2.21 -13.96
CA ARG A 134 -2.13 -1.04 -14.62
C ARG A 134 -2.94 0.25 -14.49
N SER A 135 -4.27 0.17 -14.51
CA SER A 135 -5.11 1.36 -14.55
C SER A 135 -5.13 2.12 -13.23
N GLN A 136 -4.99 1.43 -12.10
CA GLN A 136 -5.01 2.03 -10.76
C GLN A 136 -3.61 2.24 -10.15
N LEU A 137 -2.61 1.49 -10.63
CA LEU A 137 -1.23 1.56 -10.13
C LEU A 137 -0.48 2.76 -10.72
N VAL A 138 -0.12 3.73 -9.87
CA VAL A 138 0.57 4.96 -10.29
C VAL A 138 2.10 4.87 -10.15
N ALA A 139 2.61 4.01 -9.27
CA ALA A 139 4.04 3.80 -9.05
C ALA A 139 4.32 2.45 -8.37
N VAL A 140 5.54 1.94 -8.59
CA VAL A 140 6.13 0.84 -7.82
C VAL A 140 7.51 1.27 -7.32
N GLY A 141 7.84 0.99 -6.06
CA GLY A 141 9.10 1.40 -5.47
C GLY A 141 9.51 0.58 -4.25
N VAL A 142 10.35 1.16 -3.41
CA VAL A 142 10.93 0.55 -2.20
C VAL A 142 10.81 1.53 -1.03
N ASN A 143 10.57 1.03 0.18
CA ASN A 143 10.61 1.81 1.42
C ASN A 143 11.05 0.94 2.62
N CYS A 144 11.43 1.58 3.74
CA CYS A 144 11.82 0.90 4.99
C CYS A 144 12.95 -0.14 4.82
N VAL A 145 13.94 0.21 3.99
CA VAL A 145 15.22 -0.52 3.82
C VAL A 145 16.18 -0.29 4.97
#